data_AF-A0A972Z7R2-F1
#
_entry.id   AF-A0A972Z7R2-F1
#
_cell.length_a   1.000
_cell.length_b   1.000
_cell.length_c   1.000
_cell.angle_alpha   90.00
_cell.angle_beta   90.00
_cell.angle_gamma   90.00
#
_symmetry.space_group_name_H-M   'P 1'
#
loop_
_entity.id
_entity.type
_entity.pdbx_description
1 polymer ?
#
loop_
_entity_poly.entity_id
_entity_poly.type
_entity_poly.pdbx_seq_one_letter_code
_entity_poly.pdbx_strand_id
1 'polypeptide(L)'
;MIKKAIFVCGLFFLLMFCLNLTSLGLSTKPAEESAGYALLDSLVATFKELAEQREEVLRKTNEALISMMKEAKKARWQGQIDSVFFKRYQRILMVLKCVIIEVPAEDAGIMKPLYFGAINKFIEDIEGEPSDIEKAGGKAAIAKFTQAVSHELIELRIYLDNKEKREKLIKEYQELLAISKDTPDLGEKDRQLMSMKDIATINLAISDYVTDFGVPPKQEGTYDRRGEFDKTLSPFYIKVLPVKDKWENGLRVYSGKACNGVYGGIKGCTDKDTLIISYGRDGKKENWKYNPKSPEAGLYKLKSEKDYDKDLVMLSGTWIRAPGTKKK
;
A
#
# COMPACT_ATOMS: atom_id res chain seq x y z
N MET A 1 -31.00 -8.19 -39.70
CA MET A 1 -30.64 -9.63 -39.64
C MET A 1 -29.21 -9.95 -40.09
N ILE A 2 -28.39 -9.03 -40.61
CA ILE A 2 -27.04 -9.29 -41.16
C ILE A 2 -25.89 -9.05 -40.14
N LYS A 3 -26.16 -9.00 -38.82
CA LYS A 3 -25.12 -8.72 -37.80
C LYS A 3 -24.66 -9.94 -36.97
N LYS A 4 -25.29 -11.10 -37.09
CA LYS A 4 -24.91 -12.32 -36.32
C LYS A 4 -23.77 -13.13 -36.96
N ALA A 5 -23.45 -12.93 -38.24
CA ALA A 5 -22.55 -13.83 -38.99
C ALA A 5 -21.07 -13.42 -39.05
N ILE A 6 -20.68 -12.20 -38.65
CA ILE A 6 -19.29 -11.71 -38.83
C ILE A 6 -18.36 -12.13 -37.67
N PHE A 7 -18.89 -12.72 -36.60
CA PHE A 7 -18.11 -13.19 -35.46
C PHE A 7 -17.46 -14.59 -35.69
N VAL A 8 -17.70 -15.22 -36.85
CA VAL A 8 -17.77 -16.70 -37.01
C VAL A 8 -16.53 -17.37 -37.67
N CYS A 9 -15.37 -16.71 -37.84
CA CYS A 9 -14.23 -17.37 -38.52
C CYS A 9 -12.82 -17.10 -37.95
N GLY A 10 -12.69 -16.32 -36.87
CA GLY A 10 -11.39 -15.86 -36.38
C GLY A 10 -10.63 -16.79 -35.42
N LEU A 11 -11.30 -17.72 -34.74
CA LEU A 11 -10.74 -18.38 -33.55
C LEU A 11 -9.80 -19.56 -33.84
N PHE A 12 -9.81 -20.10 -35.06
CA PHE A 12 -9.17 -21.39 -35.36
C PHE A 12 -7.64 -21.32 -35.51
N PHE A 13 -7.06 -20.15 -35.80
CA PHE A 13 -5.63 -20.04 -36.17
C PHE A 13 -4.68 -19.74 -34.99
N LEU A 14 -5.17 -19.29 -33.82
CA LEU A 14 -4.32 -18.99 -32.66
C LEU A 14 -4.12 -20.20 -31.71
N LEU A 15 -4.99 -21.21 -31.82
CA LEU A 15 -5.01 -22.40 -30.95
C LEU A 15 -3.87 -23.40 -31.22
N MET A 16 -3.18 -23.29 -32.36
CA MET A 16 -2.05 -24.15 -32.71
C MET A 16 -0.79 -23.89 -31.88
N PHE A 17 -0.64 -22.71 -31.26
CA PHE A 17 0.52 -22.42 -30.38
C PHE A 17 0.38 -23.01 -28.97
N CYS A 18 -0.83 -23.40 -28.54
CA CYS A 18 -1.06 -24.04 -27.24
C CYS A 18 -0.90 -25.57 -27.26
N LEU A 19 -0.72 -26.18 -28.44
CA LEU A 19 -0.69 -27.65 -28.60
C LEU A 19 0.60 -28.34 -28.12
N ASN A 20 1.62 -27.59 -27.70
CA ASN A 20 2.84 -28.18 -27.11
C ASN A 20 2.80 -28.33 -25.58
N LEU A 21 1.68 -27.98 -24.91
CA LEU A 21 1.57 -28.13 -23.44
C LEU A 21 1.07 -29.51 -22.98
N THR A 22 0.68 -30.42 -23.87
CA THR A 22 0.10 -31.73 -23.48
C THR A 22 1.10 -32.88 -23.31
N SER A 23 2.42 -32.64 -23.21
CA SER A 23 3.39 -33.73 -22.95
C SER A 23 4.34 -33.52 -21.77
N LEU A 24 4.14 -32.51 -20.90
CA LEU A 24 4.91 -32.41 -19.67
C LEU A 24 4.20 -33.19 -18.55
N GLY A 25 4.77 -34.36 -18.25
CA GLY A 25 4.47 -35.34 -17.21
C GLY A 25 3.38 -34.99 -16.20
N LEU A 26 2.39 -35.87 -16.12
CA LEU A 26 1.49 -36.02 -14.97
C LEU A 26 2.32 -35.97 -13.67
N SER A 27 2.25 -34.83 -12.98
CA SER A 27 2.83 -34.63 -11.67
C SER A 27 2.16 -35.59 -10.68
N THR A 28 2.95 -36.43 -10.01
CA THR A 28 2.49 -37.44 -9.03
C THR A 28 2.24 -36.85 -7.64
N LYS A 29 2.07 -35.52 -7.52
CA LYS A 29 1.83 -34.84 -6.25
C LYS A 29 0.42 -35.11 -5.69
N PRO A 30 0.24 -35.10 -4.35
CA PRO A 30 -0.97 -35.55 -3.68
C PRO A 30 -2.23 -34.76 -4.08
N ALA A 31 -3.40 -35.41 -3.94
CA ALA A 31 -4.70 -34.97 -4.43
C ALA A 31 -5.13 -33.52 -4.06
N GLU A 32 -4.55 -32.91 -3.02
CA GLU A 32 -4.84 -31.53 -2.60
C GLU A 32 -4.32 -30.46 -3.57
N GLU A 33 -3.24 -30.70 -4.31
CA GLU A 33 -2.70 -29.73 -5.29
C GLU A 33 -3.35 -29.82 -6.67
N SER A 34 -4.24 -30.79 -6.88
CA SER A 34 -4.81 -31.10 -8.21
C SER A 34 -5.95 -30.16 -8.64
N ALA A 35 -6.68 -29.56 -7.68
CA ALA A 35 -7.92 -28.84 -7.99
C ALA A 35 -7.69 -27.58 -8.84
N GLY A 36 -6.62 -26.83 -8.58
CA GLY A 36 -6.25 -25.64 -9.38
C GLY A 36 -5.97 -26.01 -10.84
N TYR A 37 -5.19 -27.07 -11.06
CA TYR A 37 -4.89 -27.55 -12.42
C TYR A 37 -6.14 -28.08 -13.12
N ALA A 38 -6.98 -28.86 -12.43
CA ALA A 38 -8.23 -29.37 -13.00
C ALA A 38 -9.17 -28.24 -13.45
N LEU A 39 -9.24 -27.13 -12.70
CA LEU A 39 -10.01 -25.95 -13.07
C LEU A 39 -9.45 -25.25 -14.31
N LEU A 40 -8.11 -25.16 -14.45
CA LEU A 40 -7.48 -24.61 -15.65
C LEU A 40 -7.70 -25.51 -16.87
N ASP A 41 -7.55 -26.83 -16.71
CA ASP A 41 -7.76 -27.81 -17.78
C ASP A 41 -9.22 -27.81 -18.27
N SER A 42 -10.18 -27.73 -17.35
CA SER A 42 -11.62 -27.62 -17.66
C SER A 42 -11.93 -26.33 -18.44
N LEU A 43 -11.27 -25.23 -18.07
CA LEU A 43 -11.41 -23.95 -18.76
C LEU A 43 -10.82 -24.00 -20.18
N VAL A 44 -9.63 -24.57 -20.33
CA VAL A 44 -8.99 -24.78 -21.65
C VAL A 44 -9.86 -25.68 -22.54
N ALA A 45 -10.42 -26.76 -22.00
CA ALA A 45 -11.35 -27.64 -22.73
C ALA A 45 -12.58 -26.87 -23.20
N THR A 46 -13.19 -26.07 -22.32
CA THR A 46 -14.37 -25.25 -22.66
C THR A 46 -14.05 -24.19 -23.71
N PHE A 47 -12.86 -23.60 -23.67
CA PHE A 47 -12.39 -22.66 -24.71
C PHE A 47 -12.22 -23.33 -26.08
N LYS A 48 -11.73 -24.57 -26.10
CA LYS A 48 -11.61 -25.35 -27.34
C LYS A 48 -12.98 -25.63 -27.94
N GLU A 49 -13.95 -26.04 -27.11
CA GLU A 49 -15.32 -26.27 -27.57
C GLU A 49 -15.98 -24.99 -28.10
N LEU A 50 -15.79 -23.86 -27.41
CA LEU A 50 -16.27 -22.54 -27.87
C LEU A 50 -15.76 -22.18 -29.29
N ALA A 51 -14.57 -22.64 -29.65
CA ALA A 51 -13.99 -22.41 -30.97
C ALA A 51 -14.75 -23.11 -32.11
N GLU A 52 -15.56 -24.12 -31.80
CA GLU A 52 -16.28 -24.94 -32.79
C GLU A 52 -17.64 -24.35 -33.22
N GLN A 53 -18.06 -23.26 -32.58
CA GLN A 53 -19.09 -22.30 -33.05
C GLN A 53 -20.42 -22.90 -33.56
N ARG A 54 -21.14 -23.64 -32.71
CA ARG A 54 -22.55 -24.02 -32.95
C ARG A 54 -23.46 -23.39 -31.90
N GLU A 55 -24.72 -23.10 -32.23
CA GLU A 55 -25.68 -22.49 -31.26
C GLU A 55 -25.81 -23.31 -29.97
N GLU A 56 -25.84 -24.64 -30.11
CA GLU A 56 -25.82 -25.59 -28.99
C GLU A 56 -24.55 -25.50 -28.12
N VAL A 57 -23.43 -25.02 -28.68
CA VAL A 57 -22.18 -24.82 -27.93
C VAL A 57 -22.33 -23.68 -26.93
N LEU A 58 -22.99 -22.58 -27.28
CA LEU A 58 -23.14 -21.43 -26.36
C LEU A 58 -23.89 -21.81 -25.08
N ARG A 59 -24.97 -22.59 -25.22
CA ARG A 59 -25.74 -23.10 -24.07
C ARG A 59 -24.88 -24.01 -23.19
N LYS A 60 -24.16 -24.95 -23.80
CA LYS A 60 -23.25 -25.87 -23.09
C LYS A 60 -22.12 -25.13 -22.39
N THR A 61 -21.48 -24.17 -23.05
CA THR A 61 -20.47 -23.32 -22.44
C THR A 61 -21.03 -22.58 -21.24
N ASN A 62 -22.22 -22.01 -21.37
CA ASN A 62 -22.87 -21.28 -20.28
C ASN A 62 -23.06 -22.14 -19.02
N GLU A 63 -23.49 -23.39 -19.21
CA GLU A 63 -23.61 -24.39 -18.14
C GLU A 63 -22.25 -24.80 -17.57
N ALA A 64 -21.26 -25.02 -18.43
CA ALA A 64 -19.89 -25.35 -18.04
C ALA A 64 -19.25 -24.26 -17.16
N LEU A 65 -19.39 -22.97 -17.51
CA LEU A 65 -18.87 -21.86 -16.71
C LEU A 65 -19.52 -21.79 -15.33
N ILE A 66 -20.82 -22.10 -15.23
CA ILE A 66 -21.54 -22.16 -13.95
C ILE A 66 -21.00 -23.32 -13.10
N SER A 67 -20.78 -24.51 -13.70
CA SER A 67 -20.18 -25.65 -13.00
C SER A 67 -18.77 -25.33 -12.49
N MET A 68 -17.92 -24.77 -13.36
CA MET A 68 -16.57 -24.35 -12.99
C MET A 68 -16.56 -23.34 -11.84
N MET A 69 -17.48 -22.38 -11.83
CA MET A 69 -17.59 -21.44 -10.70
C MET A 69 -18.00 -22.13 -9.40
N LYS A 70 -18.89 -23.13 -9.47
CA LYS A 70 -19.31 -23.95 -8.31
C LYS A 70 -18.14 -24.78 -7.78
N GLU A 71 -17.40 -25.41 -8.67
CA GLU A 71 -16.19 -26.19 -8.34
C GLU A 71 -15.09 -25.32 -7.76
N ALA A 72 -14.83 -24.14 -8.33
CA ALA A 72 -13.88 -23.18 -7.78
C ALA A 72 -14.27 -22.71 -6.38
N LYS A 73 -15.57 -22.45 -6.12
CA LYS A 73 -16.06 -22.11 -4.77
C LYS A 73 -15.84 -23.26 -3.80
N LYS A 74 -16.11 -24.49 -4.21
CA LYS A 74 -15.90 -25.70 -3.41
C LYS A 74 -14.40 -25.89 -3.10
N ALA A 75 -13.53 -25.86 -4.11
CA ALA A 75 -12.09 -25.98 -3.96
C ALA A 75 -11.51 -24.91 -3.03
N ARG A 76 -12.00 -23.65 -3.14
CA ARG A 76 -11.61 -22.58 -2.22
C ARG A 76 -12.07 -22.85 -0.79
N TRP A 77 -13.31 -23.28 -0.60
CA TRP A 77 -13.84 -23.62 0.73
C TRP A 77 -13.06 -24.78 1.38
N GLN A 78 -12.61 -25.74 0.57
CA GLN A 78 -11.77 -26.86 0.98
C GLN A 78 -10.27 -26.51 1.14
N GLY A 79 -9.88 -25.24 0.91
CA GLY A 79 -8.47 -24.80 1.02
C GLY A 79 -7.54 -25.29 -0.10
N GLN A 80 -8.08 -25.95 -1.14
CA GLN A 80 -7.29 -26.50 -2.25
C GLN A 80 -6.77 -25.41 -3.19
N ILE A 81 -7.42 -24.25 -3.22
CA ILE A 81 -6.95 -23.05 -3.92
C ILE A 81 -7.03 -21.84 -3.00
N ASP A 82 -6.06 -20.93 -3.13
CA ASP A 82 -6.04 -19.71 -2.33
C ASP A 82 -6.93 -18.60 -2.91
N SER A 83 -7.04 -17.50 -2.16
CA SER A 83 -7.89 -16.37 -2.56
C SER A 83 -7.39 -15.60 -3.78
N VAL A 84 -6.08 -15.63 -4.08
CA VAL A 84 -5.48 -14.94 -5.22
C VAL A 84 -5.83 -15.70 -6.49
N PHE A 85 -5.56 -17.00 -6.52
CA PHE A 85 -5.95 -17.88 -7.62
C PHE A 85 -7.45 -17.80 -7.90
N PHE A 86 -8.28 -17.94 -6.86
CA PHE A 86 -9.74 -17.92 -7.01
C PHE A 86 -10.25 -16.62 -7.64
N LYS A 87 -9.77 -15.45 -7.18
CA LYS A 87 -10.22 -14.15 -7.71
C LYS A 87 -9.86 -13.98 -9.18
N ARG A 88 -8.64 -14.38 -9.56
CA ARG A 88 -8.14 -14.32 -10.93
C ARG A 88 -8.92 -15.27 -11.84
N TYR A 89 -9.10 -16.53 -11.42
CA TYR A 89 -9.91 -17.51 -12.14
C TYR A 89 -11.37 -17.04 -12.31
N GLN A 90 -11.99 -16.54 -11.24
CA GLN A 90 -13.34 -15.96 -11.29
C GLN A 90 -13.43 -14.81 -12.31
N ARG A 91 -12.40 -13.94 -12.40
CA ARG A 91 -12.36 -12.84 -13.36
C ARG A 91 -12.38 -13.37 -14.79
N ILE A 92 -11.65 -14.45 -15.10
CA ILE A 92 -11.68 -15.09 -16.43
C ILE A 92 -13.09 -15.61 -16.74
N LEU A 93 -13.72 -16.33 -15.80
CA LEU A 93 -15.09 -16.85 -16.00
C LEU A 93 -16.10 -15.72 -16.21
N MET A 94 -15.94 -14.60 -15.50
CA MET A 94 -16.80 -13.43 -15.66
C MET A 94 -16.67 -12.81 -17.05
N VAL A 95 -15.46 -12.56 -17.54
CA VAL A 95 -15.29 -11.95 -18.88
C VAL A 95 -15.72 -12.89 -19.99
N LEU A 96 -15.49 -14.20 -19.83
CA LEU A 96 -16.06 -15.21 -20.71
C LEU A 96 -17.59 -15.18 -20.75
N LYS A 97 -18.21 -15.06 -19.57
CA LYS A 97 -19.65 -14.93 -19.45
C LYS A 97 -20.16 -13.69 -20.20
N CYS A 98 -19.42 -12.59 -20.15
CA CYS A 98 -19.75 -11.37 -20.89
C CYS A 98 -19.70 -11.58 -22.42
N VAL A 99 -18.83 -12.46 -22.92
CA VAL A 99 -18.75 -12.76 -24.37
C VAL A 99 -19.91 -13.64 -24.85
N ILE A 100 -20.39 -14.57 -24.02
CA ILE A 100 -21.41 -15.54 -24.44
C ILE A 100 -22.85 -15.12 -24.11
N ILE A 101 -23.06 -14.12 -23.25
CA ILE A 101 -24.40 -13.64 -22.92
C ILE A 101 -25.03 -13.02 -24.17
N GLU A 102 -26.21 -13.52 -24.53
CA GLU A 102 -27.06 -12.85 -25.50
C GLU A 102 -27.69 -11.61 -24.86
N VAL A 103 -27.44 -10.45 -25.48
CA VAL A 103 -28.07 -9.19 -25.07
C VAL A 103 -29.18 -8.88 -26.08
N PRO A 104 -30.44 -8.72 -25.63
CA PRO A 104 -31.52 -8.25 -26.47
C PRO A 104 -31.13 -6.95 -27.20
N ALA A 105 -31.56 -6.77 -28.44
CA ALA A 105 -31.12 -5.65 -29.27
C ALA A 105 -31.53 -4.29 -28.67
N GLU A 106 -32.68 -4.27 -28.00
CA GLU A 106 -33.27 -3.16 -27.25
C GLU A 106 -32.43 -2.75 -26.03
N ASP A 107 -31.76 -3.69 -25.37
CA ASP A 107 -30.97 -3.45 -24.16
C ASP A 107 -29.48 -3.29 -24.43
N ALA A 108 -29.04 -3.59 -25.66
CA ALA A 108 -27.64 -3.58 -26.06
C ALA A 108 -26.96 -2.22 -25.78
N GLY A 109 -27.67 -1.11 -25.99
CA GLY A 109 -27.13 0.24 -25.74
C GLY A 109 -26.74 0.48 -24.28
N ILE A 110 -27.56 -0.01 -23.34
CA ILE A 110 -27.37 0.21 -21.90
C ILE A 110 -26.30 -0.73 -21.35
N MET A 111 -26.27 -1.97 -21.84
CA MET A 111 -25.39 -3.00 -21.30
C MET A 111 -23.99 -2.99 -21.93
N LYS A 112 -23.84 -2.39 -23.10
CA LYS A 112 -22.57 -2.24 -23.83
C LYS A 112 -21.42 -1.75 -22.95
N PRO A 113 -21.52 -0.62 -22.23
CA PRO A 113 -20.42 -0.12 -21.40
C PRO A 113 -20.03 -1.09 -20.28
N LEU A 114 -20.98 -1.86 -19.75
CA LEU A 114 -20.70 -2.85 -18.70
C LEU A 114 -19.90 -4.03 -19.25
N TYR A 115 -20.35 -4.64 -20.36
CA TYR A 115 -19.67 -5.79 -20.95
C TYR A 115 -18.33 -5.42 -21.57
N PHE A 116 -18.31 -4.40 -22.44
CA PHE A 116 -17.10 -3.96 -23.11
C PHE A 116 -16.12 -3.32 -22.13
N GLY A 117 -16.61 -2.58 -21.13
CA GLY A 117 -15.76 -2.04 -20.06
C GLY A 117 -15.09 -3.15 -19.25
N ALA A 118 -15.81 -4.21 -18.89
CA ALA A 118 -15.24 -5.35 -18.17
C ALA A 118 -14.18 -6.10 -19.01
N ILE A 119 -14.44 -6.33 -20.30
CA ILE A 119 -13.49 -7.03 -21.18
C ILE A 119 -12.27 -6.15 -21.48
N ASN A 120 -12.46 -4.87 -21.82
CA ASN A 120 -11.35 -3.95 -22.09
C ASN A 120 -10.46 -3.79 -20.86
N LYS A 121 -11.06 -3.62 -19.66
CA LYS A 121 -10.30 -3.56 -18.42
C LYS A 121 -9.54 -4.85 -18.14
N PHE A 122 -10.14 -6.02 -18.40
CA PHE A 122 -9.43 -7.28 -18.29
C PHE A 122 -8.24 -7.37 -19.24
N ILE A 123 -8.41 -6.98 -20.51
CA ILE A 123 -7.31 -6.96 -21.49
C ILE A 123 -6.21 -6.01 -21.02
N GLU A 124 -6.56 -4.80 -20.58
CA GLU A 124 -5.60 -3.81 -20.08
C GLU A 124 -4.85 -4.31 -18.85
N ASP A 125 -5.54 -4.94 -17.89
CA ASP A 125 -4.93 -5.50 -16.69
C ASP A 125 -3.91 -6.61 -16.99
N ILE A 126 -4.08 -7.35 -18.11
CA ILE A 126 -3.19 -8.46 -18.51
C ILE A 126 -2.09 -8.01 -19.47
N GLU A 127 -2.46 -7.26 -20.51
CA GLU A 127 -1.54 -6.88 -21.58
C GLU A 127 -0.78 -5.59 -21.25
N GLY A 128 -1.21 -4.81 -20.26
CA GLY A 128 -0.62 -3.53 -19.90
C GLY A 128 -0.90 -2.39 -20.90
N GLU A 129 -1.77 -2.64 -21.87
CA GLU A 129 -2.13 -1.68 -22.92
C GLU A 129 -3.64 -1.46 -22.97
N PRO A 130 -4.12 -0.21 -23.11
CA PRO A 130 -5.53 0.06 -23.26
C PRO A 130 -6.06 -0.59 -24.54
N SER A 131 -7.23 -1.22 -24.44
CA SER A 131 -7.90 -1.88 -25.56
C SER A 131 -9.29 -1.29 -25.76
N ASP A 132 -9.69 -1.15 -27.00
CA ASP A 132 -11.06 -0.79 -27.39
C ASP A 132 -11.58 -1.83 -28.39
N ILE A 133 -12.07 -2.94 -27.85
CA ILE A 133 -12.56 -4.04 -28.67
C ILE A 133 -13.85 -3.68 -29.43
N GLU A 134 -14.55 -2.61 -29.06
CA GLU A 134 -15.71 -2.12 -29.82
C GLU A 134 -15.25 -1.50 -31.14
N LYS A 135 -14.11 -0.80 -31.14
CA LYS A 135 -13.52 -0.21 -32.36
C LYS A 135 -12.67 -1.18 -33.17
N ALA A 136 -12.04 -2.18 -32.54
CA ALA A 136 -11.08 -3.08 -33.19
C ALA A 136 -11.68 -3.95 -34.32
N GLY A 137 -13.00 -4.07 -34.42
CA GLY A 137 -13.68 -4.96 -35.36
C GLY A 137 -13.66 -6.41 -34.87
N GLY A 138 -14.65 -7.22 -35.27
CA GLY A 138 -14.95 -8.51 -34.64
C GLY A 138 -13.75 -9.47 -34.57
N LYS A 139 -12.99 -9.65 -35.67
CA LYS A 139 -11.85 -10.56 -35.69
C LYS A 139 -10.70 -10.12 -34.78
N ALA A 140 -10.36 -8.83 -34.78
CA ALA A 140 -9.25 -8.32 -33.96
C ALA A 140 -9.64 -8.24 -32.48
N ALA A 141 -10.88 -7.87 -32.18
CA ALA A 141 -11.46 -7.91 -30.84
C ALA A 141 -11.36 -9.31 -30.21
N ILE A 142 -11.79 -10.33 -30.97
CA ILE A 142 -11.69 -11.73 -30.57
C ILE A 142 -10.23 -12.12 -30.33
N ALA A 143 -9.34 -11.82 -31.28
CA ALA A 143 -7.93 -12.18 -31.16
C ALA A 143 -7.26 -11.58 -29.91
N LYS A 144 -7.47 -10.29 -29.65
CA LYS A 144 -6.91 -9.60 -28.48
C LYS A 144 -7.50 -10.15 -27.17
N PHE A 145 -8.80 -10.44 -27.14
CA PHE A 145 -9.42 -11.07 -25.96
C PHE A 145 -8.88 -12.48 -25.70
N THR A 146 -8.81 -13.33 -26.73
CA THR A 146 -8.27 -14.70 -26.60
C THR A 146 -6.82 -14.69 -26.16
N GLN A 147 -6.01 -13.76 -26.67
CA GLN A 147 -4.63 -13.57 -26.23
C GLN A 147 -4.55 -13.25 -24.72
N ALA A 148 -5.33 -12.27 -24.25
CA ALA A 148 -5.35 -11.89 -22.84
C ALA A 148 -5.80 -13.05 -21.93
N VAL A 149 -6.79 -13.84 -22.35
CA VAL A 149 -7.19 -15.02 -21.57
C VAL A 149 -6.09 -16.08 -21.55
N SER A 150 -5.43 -16.34 -22.69
CA SER A 150 -4.31 -17.29 -22.75
C SER A 150 -3.15 -16.87 -21.84
N HIS A 151 -2.79 -15.58 -21.83
CA HIS A 151 -1.76 -15.07 -20.92
C HIS A 151 -2.16 -15.25 -19.45
N GLU A 152 -3.39 -14.89 -19.06
CA GLU A 152 -3.86 -15.09 -17.69
C GLU A 152 -3.87 -16.58 -17.27
N LEU A 153 -4.24 -17.48 -18.18
CA LEU A 153 -4.18 -18.93 -17.94
C LEU A 153 -2.75 -19.42 -17.70
N ILE A 154 -1.80 -18.96 -18.51
CA ILE A 154 -0.37 -19.27 -18.36
C ILE A 154 0.15 -18.72 -17.03
N GLU A 155 -0.19 -17.48 -16.70
CA GLU A 155 0.21 -16.87 -15.43
C GLU A 155 -0.37 -17.61 -14.22
N LEU A 156 -1.63 -18.07 -14.29
CA LEU A 156 -2.22 -18.91 -13.25
C LEU A 156 -1.55 -20.28 -13.15
N ARG A 157 -1.13 -20.87 -14.27
CA ARG A 157 -0.36 -22.12 -14.27
C ARG A 157 0.99 -21.91 -13.58
N ILE A 158 1.73 -20.88 -13.99
CA ILE A 158 3.02 -20.48 -13.37
C ILE A 158 2.83 -20.19 -11.88
N TYR A 159 1.73 -19.56 -11.50
CA TYR A 159 1.39 -19.29 -10.10
C TYR A 159 1.27 -20.57 -9.28
N LEU A 160 0.57 -21.58 -9.80
CA LEU A 160 0.45 -22.89 -9.15
C LEU A 160 1.80 -23.62 -9.09
N ASP A 161 2.55 -23.63 -10.20
CA ASP A 161 3.85 -24.31 -10.28
C ASP A 161 4.89 -23.70 -9.30
N ASN A 162 4.77 -22.41 -8.99
CA ASN A 162 5.71 -21.68 -8.13
C ASN A 162 5.21 -21.43 -6.70
N LYS A 163 4.07 -22.02 -6.28
CA LYS A 163 3.46 -21.73 -4.98
C LYS A 163 4.42 -21.95 -3.80
N GLU A 164 5.03 -23.14 -3.72
CA GLU A 164 6.01 -23.49 -2.68
C GLU A 164 7.24 -22.56 -2.70
N LYS A 165 7.77 -22.28 -3.89
CA LYS A 165 8.93 -21.40 -4.07
C LYS A 165 8.62 -19.96 -3.63
N ARG A 166 7.43 -19.45 -3.96
CA ARG A 166 6.95 -18.13 -3.55
C ARG A 166 6.80 -18.05 -2.03
N GLU A 167 6.23 -19.06 -1.38
CA GLU A 167 6.10 -19.09 0.08
C GLU A 167 7.48 -19.09 0.76
N LYS A 168 8.44 -19.84 0.22
CA LYS A 168 9.83 -19.83 0.70
C LYS A 168 10.46 -18.43 0.56
N LEU A 169 10.33 -17.80 -0.61
CA LEU A 169 10.84 -16.45 -0.84
C LEU A 169 10.16 -15.43 0.08
N ILE A 170 8.85 -15.53 0.30
CA ILE A 170 8.15 -14.63 1.23
C ILE A 170 8.74 -14.76 2.64
N LYS A 171 9.00 -15.98 3.13
CA LYS A 171 9.63 -16.19 4.44
C LYS A 171 11.04 -15.61 4.47
N GLU A 172 11.86 -15.89 3.46
CA GLU A 172 13.22 -15.35 3.33
C GLU A 172 13.23 -13.81 3.36
N TYR A 173 12.35 -13.17 2.58
CA TYR A 173 12.23 -11.71 2.58
C TYR A 173 11.63 -11.18 3.88
N GLN A 174 10.70 -11.89 4.51
CA GLN A 174 10.20 -11.51 5.83
C GLN A 174 11.31 -11.60 6.89
N GLU A 175 12.21 -12.57 6.82
CA GLU A 175 13.38 -12.68 7.68
C GLU A 175 14.38 -11.54 7.39
N LEU A 176 14.68 -11.24 6.13
CA LEU A 176 15.50 -10.10 5.73
C LEU A 176 14.90 -8.76 6.22
N LEU A 177 13.58 -8.61 6.11
CA LEU A 177 12.86 -7.43 6.59
C LEU A 177 12.72 -7.41 8.11
N ALA A 178 12.66 -8.56 8.77
CA ALA A 178 12.70 -8.65 10.22
C ALA A 178 14.08 -8.27 10.77
N ILE A 179 15.15 -8.66 10.08
CA ILE A 179 16.53 -8.19 10.35
C ILE A 179 16.62 -6.67 10.12
N SER A 180 15.82 -6.08 9.21
CA SER A 180 15.74 -4.62 9.03
C SER A 180 14.98 -3.87 10.14
N LYS A 181 14.36 -4.56 11.11
CA LYS A 181 13.80 -3.90 12.31
C LYS A 181 14.85 -3.54 13.35
N ASP A 182 16.05 -4.11 13.23
CA ASP A 182 17.22 -3.52 13.85
C ASP A 182 17.65 -2.35 12.96
N THR A 183 16.94 -1.22 13.06
CA THR A 183 17.59 0.06 12.76
C THR A 183 18.92 0.02 13.51
N PRO A 184 20.08 0.19 12.84
CA PRO A 184 21.37 0.14 13.51
C PRO A 184 21.26 1.01 14.74
N ASP A 185 21.54 0.42 15.92
CA ASP A 185 21.39 1.10 17.20
C ASP A 185 22.08 2.46 17.08
N LEU A 186 21.27 3.52 17.02
CA LEU A 186 21.79 4.86 16.82
C LEU A 186 22.69 5.12 18.03
N GLY A 187 23.95 5.44 17.78
CA GLY A 187 24.84 5.89 18.83
C GLY A 187 24.21 7.10 19.54
N GLU A 188 24.54 7.30 20.81
CA GLU A 188 23.90 8.34 21.65
C GLU A 188 23.96 9.74 21.03
N LYS A 189 25.04 10.03 20.32
CA LYS A 189 25.21 11.27 19.55
C LYS A 189 24.18 11.41 18.42
N ASP A 190 23.91 10.33 17.68
CA ASP A 190 22.96 10.34 16.58
C ASP A 190 21.52 10.40 17.10
N ARG A 191 21.22 9.69 18.20
CA ARG A 191 19.95 9.82 18.91
C ARG A 191 19.70 11.26 19.31
N GLN A 192 20.67 11.92 19.95
CA GLN A 192 20.55 13.32 20.34
C GLN A 192 20.37 14.26 19.13
N LEU A 193 21.18 14.10 18.09
CA LEU A 193 21.08 14.93 16.87
C LEU A 193 19.72 14.77 16.19
N MET A 194 19.21 13.56 16.08
CA MET A 194 17.90 13.30 15.50
C MET A 194 16.76 13.83 16.38
N SER A 195 16.85 13.71 17.71
CA SER A 195 15.89 14.36 18.63
C SER A 195 15.87 15.88 18.46
N MET A 196 17.04 16.51 18.27
CA MET A 196 17.13 17.94 17.96
C MET A 196 16.47 18.28 16.62
N LYS A 197 16.65 17.44 15.58
CA LYS A 197 15.97 17.60 14.28
C LYS A 197 14.46 17.47 14.41
N ASP A 198 13.96 16.50 15.18
CA ASP A 198 12.52 16.33 15.42
C ASP A 198 11.94 17.58 16.10
N ILE A 199 12.59 18.10 17.15
CA ILE A 199 12.19 19.36 17.82
C ILE A 199 12.17 20.54 16.85
N ALA A 200 13.20 20.71 16.02
CA ALA A 200 13.26 21.77 15.02
C ALA A 200 12.15 21.64 13.96
N THR A 201 11.81 20.41 13.57
CA THR A 201 10.73 20.12 12.61
C THR A 201 9.36 20.46 13.21
N ILE A 202 9.14 20.14 14.50
CA ILE A 202 7.92 20.53 15.22
C ILE A 202 7.82 22.06 15.28
N ASN A 203 8.91 22.75 15.60
CA ASN A 203 8.93 24.22 15.65
C ASN A 203 8.59 24.84 14.29
N LEU A 204 9.14 24.30 13.21
CA LEU A 204 8.85 24.75 11.85
C LEU A 204 7.35 24.61 11.53
N ALA A 205 6.78 23.42 11.77
CA ALA A 205 5.35 23.17 11.55
C ALA A 205 4.44 24.11 12.36
N ILE A 206 4.80 24.38 13.62
CA ILE A 206 4.08 25.38 14.44
C ILE A 206 4.24 26.79 13.87
N SER A 207 5.43 27.16 13.41
CA SER A 207 5.70 28.50 12.86
C SER A 207 4.91 28.74 11.57
N ASP A 208 4.81 27.71 10.72
CA ASP A 208 3.99 27.74 9.52
C ASP A 208 2.51 27.90 9.88
N TYR A 209 2.01 27.13 10.86
CA TYR A 209 0.65 27.31 11.40
C TYR A 209 0.41 28.73 11.96
N VAL A 210 1.36 29.28 12.71
CA VAL A 210 1.26 30.65 13.27
C VAL A 210 1.22 31.70 12.17
N THR A 211 1.89 31.46 11.04
CA THR A 211 1.84 32.37 9.89
C THR A 211 0.42 32.50 9.35
N ASP A 212 -0.33 31.40 9.33
CA ASP A 212 -1.70 31.36 8.82
C ASP A 212 -2.76 31.80 9.86
N PHE A 213 -2.57 31.46 11.13
CA PHE A 213 -3.59 31.65 12.17
C PHE A 213 -3.24 32.67 13.27
N GLY A 214 -2.02 33.22 13.24
CA GLY A 214 -1.54 34.25 14.17
C GLY A 214 -1.16 33.77 15.58
N VAL A 215 -1.57 32.56 15.97
CA VAL A 215 -1.27 31.94 17.27
C VAL A 215 -0.99 30.44 17.12
N PRO A 216 -0.13 29.83 17.95
CA PRO A 216 0.20 28.40 17.87
C PRO A 216 -0.98 27.53 18.33
N PRO A 217 -1.08 26.27 17.86
CA PRO A 217 -2.10 25.35 18.35
C PRO A 217 -1.95 25.12 19.86
N LYS A 218 -3.07 25.07 20.59
CA LYS A 218 -3.05 24.90 22.04
C LYS A 218 -2.49 23.53 22.41
N GLN A 219 -1.41 23.51 23.20
CA GLN A 219 -0.82 22.30 23.75
C GLN A 219 -0.09 22.62 25.05
N GLU A 220 -0.18 21.71 26.04
CA GLU A 220 0.46 21.86 27.34
C GLU A 220 0.95 20.49 27.83
N GLY A 221 2.22 20.20 27.58
CA GLY A 221 2.87 18.94 27.94
C GLY A 221 2.94 17.94 26.79
N THR A 222 2.89 16.65 27.12
CA THR A 222 2.97 15.55 26.13
C THR A 222 1.72 15.49 25.26
N TYR A 223 1.88 15.06 24.01
CA TYR A 223 0.81 14.86 23.03
C TYR A 223 0.94 13.48 22.37
N ASP A 224 -0.10 13.06 21.66
CA ASP A 224 -0.13 11.80 20.91
C ASP A 224 -0.68 12.02 19.49
N ARG A 225 -0.64 10.97 18.66
CA ARG A 225 -1.10 10.99 17.25
C ARG A 225 -2.63 11.01 17.06
N ARG A 226 -3.40 11.17 18.13
CA ARG A 226 -4.87 11.22 18.10
C ARG A 226 -5.40 12.52 18.71
N GLY A 227 -4.55 13.26 19.42
CA GLY A 227 -4.88 14.53 20.04
C GLY A 227 -5.10 15.65 19.02
N GLU A 228 -5.77 16.71 19.49
CA GLU A 228 -6.09 17.88 18.66
C GLU A 228 -4.84 18.59 18.14
N PHE A 229 -3.74 18.59 18.90
CA PHE A 229 -2.46 19.16 18.46
C PHE A 229 -1.92 18.45 17.20
N ASP A 230 -1.94 17.11 17.15
CA ASP A 230 -1.51 16.34 15.99
C ASP A 230 -2.46 16.54 14.80
N LYS A 231 -3.78 16.47 15.01
CA LYS A 231 -4.77 16.71 13.94
C LYS A 231 -4.68 18.11 13.33
N THR A 232 -4.27 19.09 14.13
CA THR A 232 -4.15 20.48 13.68
C THR A 232 -2.93 20.67 12.78
N LEU A 233 -1.82 20.01 13.10
CA LEU A 233 -0.56 20.16 12.35
C LEU A 233 -0.43 19.14 11.20
N SER A 234 -0.93 17.92 11.38
CA SER A 234 -0.79 16.81 10.46
C SER A 234 -2.11 16.54 9.70
N PRO A 235 -2.08 16.30 8.37
CA PRO A 235 -0.89 16.15 7.53
C PRO A 235 -0.43 17.46 6.86
N PHE A 236 -1.07 18.59 7.14
CA PHE A 236 -0.92 19.82 6.34
C PHE A 236 0.42 20.55 6.54
N TYR A 237 0.82 20.81 7.78
CA TYR A 237 2.07 21.49 8.12
C TYR A 237 3.23 20.51 8.33
N ILE A 238 2.90 19.25 8.63
CA ILE A 238 3.86 18.16 8.76
C ILE A 238 3.18 16.83 8.41
N LYS A 239 3.85 15.98 7.60
CA LYS A 239 3.27 14.71 7.17
C LYS A 239 3.00 13.74 8.34
N VAL A 240 3.92 13.67 9.29
CA VAL A 240 3.83 12.86 10.51
C VAL A 240 4.50 13.63 11.64
N LEU A 241 3.74 13.97 12.67
CA LEU A 241 4.28 14.65 13.85
C LEU A 241 5.10 13.66 14.70
N PRO A 242 6.39 13.95 15.00
CA PRO A 242 7.15 13.17 15.97
C PRO A 242 6.47 13.29 17.35
N VAL A 243 6.23 12.17 18.04
CA VAL A 243 5.62 12.15 19.39
C VAL A 243 6.61 11.76 20.48
N LYS A 244 7.71 11.13 20.09
CA LYS A 244 8.77 10.66 20.96
C LYS A 244 10.12 11.09 20.41
N ASP A 245 11.08 11.29 21.29
CA ASP A 245 12.47 11.47 20.93
C ASP A 245 13.13 10.12 20.60
N LYS A 246 14.43 10.13 20.27
CA LYS A 246 15.16 8.91 19.91
C LYS A 246 15.57 8.04 21.09
N TRP A 247 15.13 8.37 22.30
CA TRP A 247 15.20 7.49 23.48
C TRP A 247 13.82 6.99 23.90
N GLU A 248 12.82 7.13 23.03
CA GLU A 248 11.44 6.72 23.26
C GLU A 248 10.70 7.52 24.36
N ASN A 249 11.27 8.64 24.81
CA ASN A 249 10.62 9.54 25.75
C ASN A 249 9.65 10.47 25.02
N GLY A 250 8.50 10.77 25.63
CA GLY A 250 7.49 11.63 25.03
C GLY A 250 7.97 13.07 24.89
N LEU A 251 7.90 13.61 23.66
CA LEU A 251 8.15 15.02 23.40
C LEU A 251 7.03 15.87 24.04
N ARG A 252 7.38 17.08 24.45
CA ARG A 252 6.45 18.00 25.11
C ARG A 252 6.41 19.32 24.36
N VAL A 253 5.21 19.86 24.19
CA VAL A 253 5.00 21.21 23.66
C VAL A 253 4.18 22.01 24.66
N TYR A 254 4.55 23.26 24.86
CA TYR A 254 3.77 24.24 25.59
C TYR A 254 3.56 25.43 24.66
N SER A 255 2.31 25.87 24.53
CA SER A 255 1.93 26.96 23.64
C SER A 255 1.40 28.15 24.43
N GLY A 256 1.78 29.35 24.00
CA GLY A 256 1.39 30.62 24.57
C GLY A 256 1.84 30.78 26.03
N LYS A 257 0.91 31.22 26.88
CA LYS A 257 1.18 31.46 28.31
C LYS A 257 1.54 30.20 29.10
N ALA A 258 1.26 29.00 28.57
CA ALA A 258 1.61 27.72 29.21
C ALA A 258 3.13 27.49 29.29
N CYS A 259 3.93 28.22 28.52
CA CYS A 259 5.39 28.19 28.61
C CYS A 259 5.93 28.75 29.95
N ASN A 260 5.16 29.62 30.61
CA ASN A 260 5.60 30.28 31.85
C ASN A 260 5.78 29.26 32.98
N GLY A 261 6.94 29.31 33.65
CA GLY A 261 7.23 28.45 34.79
C GLY A 261 7.56 27.00 34.42
N VAL A 262 7.54 26.61 33.14
CA VAL A 262 7.98 25.28 32.73
C VAL A 262 9.45 25.06 33.09
N TYR A 263 10.34 26.01 32.80
CA TYR A 263 11.66 26.08 33.45
C TYR A 263 11.75 27.33 34.31
N GLY A 264 12.48 27.24 35.42
CA GLY A 264 12.73 28.39 36.27
C GLY A 264 13.38 29.52 35.46
N GLY A 265 12.84 30.73 35.54
CA GLY A 265 13.35 31.88 34.79
C GLY A 265 12.64 32.14 33.45
N ILE A 266 11.89 31.18 32.91
CA ILE A 266 10.96 31.44 31.80
C ILE A 266 9.72 32.14 32.35
N LYS A 267 9.57 33.43 32.03
CA LYS A 267 8.46 34.30 32.43
C LYS A 267 8.12 35.26 31.30
N GLY A 268 6.87 35.74 31.28
CA GLY A 268 6.42 36.73 30.31
C GLY A 268 6.11 36.17 28.92
N CYS A 269 5.92 34.84 28.78
CA CYS A 269 5.51 34.27 27.50
C CYS A 269 4.15 34.84 27.07
N THR A 270 4.10 35.27 25.83
CA THR A 270 2.92 35.79 25.12
C THR A 270 2.05 34.65 24.61
N ASP A 271 0.97 34.96 23.91
CA ASP A 271 0.13 33.97 23.22
C ASP A 271 0.81 33.34 21.99
N LYS A 272 1.88 33.95 21.48
CA LYS A 272 2.62 33.48 20.30
C LYS A 272 3.82 32.59 20.60
N ASP A 273 4.25 32.53 21.86
CA ASP A 273 5.44 31.78 22.24
C ASP A 273 5.19 30.28 22.26
N THR A 274 6.22 29.50 21.93
CA THR A 274 6.16 28.03 22.01
C THR A 274 7.42 27.47 22.64
N LEU A 275 7.25 26.41 23.42
CA LEU A 275 8.35 25.72 24.08
C LEU A 275 8.26 24.22 23.76
N ILE A 276 9.30 23.69 23.12
CA ILE A 276 9.38 22.28 22.73
C ILE A 276 10.53 21.62 23.48
N ILE A 277 10.27 20.47 24.10
CA ILE A 277 11.18 19.83 25.05
C ILE A 277 11.31 18.32 24.77
N SER A 278 12.56 17.83 24.83
CA SER A 278 12.91 16.44 25.16
C SER A 278 13.66 16.45 26.49
N TYR A 279 13.39 15.47 27.36
CA TYR A 279 14.11 15.30 28.63
C TYR A 279 15.39 14.48 28.49
N GLY A 280 15.94 14.38 27.27
CA GLY A 280 17.15 13.61 27.02
C GLY A 280 16.95 12.10 27.24
N ARG A 281 18.06 11.39 27.41
CA ARG A 281 18.09 9.93 27.52
C ARG A 281 17.39 9.40 28.76
N ASP A 282 17.56 10.06 29.91
CA ASP A 282 17.03 9.55 31.19
C ASP A 282 15.52 9.81 31.38
N GLY A 283 14.92 10.62 30.49
CA GLY A 283 13.51 10.96 30.49
C GLY A 283 13.08 11.83 31.67
N LYS A 284 14.03 12.44 32.40
CA LYS A 284 13.76 13.24 33.60
C LYS A 284 14.11 14.71 33.36
N LYS A 285 13.15 15.56 33.66
CA LYS A 285 13.33 17.01 33.61
C LYS A 285 14.49 17.46 34.52
N GLU A 286 15.44 18.20 33.96
CA GLU A 286 16.50 18.84 34.73
C GLU A 286 15.96 19.99 35.60
N ASN A 287 16.62 20.23 36.74
CA ASN A 287 16.44 21.45 37.53
C ASN A 287 17.29 22.62 37.01
N TRP A 288 17.36 22.77 35.68
CA TRP A 288 18.03 23.89 35.02
C TRP A 288 17.16 25.15 35.06
N LYS A 289 17.79 26.33 35.10
CA LYS A 289 17.10 27.62 35.09
C LYS A 289 17.53 28.44 33.88
N TYR A 290 16.57 28.92 33.13
CA TYR A 290 16.75 29.84 32.03
C TYR A 290 17.16 31.23 32.55
N ASN A 291 18.18 31.83 31.93
CA ASN A 291 18.57 33.20 32.20
C ASN A 291 18.24 34.07 30.97
N PRO A 292 17.20 34.93 31.02
CA PRO A 292 16.83 35.77 29.88
C PRO A 292 17.91 36.80 29.51
N LYS A 293 18.83 37.13 30.43
CA LYS A 293 19.97 38.03 30.16
C LYS A 293 21.14 37.33 29.48
N SER A 294 21.15 36.00 29.45
CA SER A 294 22.17 35.18 28.78
C SER A 294 21.50 33.87 28.33
N PRO A 295 20.64 33.91 27.29
CA PRO A 295 19.91 32.74 26.81
C PRO A 295 20.81 31.57 26.43
N GLU A 296 22.03 31.87 25.96
CA GLU A 296 23.06 30.91 25.58
C GLU A 296 23.75 30.22 26.76
N ALA A 297 23.50 30.66 28.01
CA ALA A 297 24.05 30.02 29.21
C ALA A 297 23.56 28.57 29.39
N GLY A 298 22.44 28.20 28.78
CA GLY A 298 21.96 26.81 28.78
C GLY A 298 22.64 25.92 27.73
N LEU A 299 23.40 26.48 26.78
CA LEU A 299 24.14 25.67 25.81
C LEU A 299 25.34 24.97 26.48
N TYR A 300 25.58 23.71 26.12
CA TYR A 300 26.64 22.91 26.74
C TYR A 300 27.47 22.14 25.70
N LYS A 301 28.70 21.78 26.09
CA LYS A 301 29.54 20.86 25.31
C LYS A 301 29.32 19.44 25.79
N LEU A 302 29.22 18.49 24.85
CA LEU A 302 29.25 17.06 25.15
C LEU A 302 30.67 16.68 25.57
N LYS A 303 30.84 16.27 26.82
CA LYS A 303 32.11 15.84 27.41
C LYS A 303 32.05 14.41 27.92
N SER A 304 30.86 13.90 28.20
CA SER A 304 30.63 12.57 28.79
C SER A 304 29.27 12.03 28.38
N GLU A 305 29.09 10.71 28.57
CA GLU A 305 27.83 10.02 28.37
C GLU A 305 26.67 10.62 29.18
N LYS A 306 26.93 11.22 30.35
CA LYS A 306 25.89 11.87 31.17
C LYS A 306 25.35 13.15 30.53
N ASP A 307 26.03 13.71 29.53
CA ASP A 307 25.52 14.89 28.82
C ASP A 307 24.36 14.58 27.87
N TYR A 308 24.09 13.30 27.60
CA TYR A 308 22.89 12.85 26.88
C TYR A 308 21.63 12.80 27.77
N ASP A 309 21.81 12.79 29.09
CA ASP A 309 20.71 12.89 30.07
C ASP A 309 20.22 14.34 30.25
N LYS A 310 20.84 15.30 29.53
CA LYS A 310 20.45 16.70 29.60
C LYS A 310 19.27 16.99 28.69
N ASP A 311 18.40 17.89 29.15
CA ASP A 311 17.22 18.34 28.43
C ASP A 311 17.62 19.03 27.12
N LEU A 312 16.78 18.86 26.09
CA LEU A 312 16.83 19.61 24.84
C LEU A 312 15.62 20.54 24.81
N VAL A 313 15.84 21.86 24.82
CA VAL A 313 14.78 22.86 24.96
C VAL A 313 14.92 23.95 23.90
N MET A 314 13.87 24.10 23.09
CA MET A 314 13.72 25.18 22.12
C MET A 314 12.55 26.08 22.54
N LEU A 315 12.81 27.39 22.63
CA LEU A 315 11.83 28.43 22.92
C LEU A 315 11.69 29.35 21.70
N SER A 316 10.50 29.37 21.09
CA SER A 316 10.13 30.21 19.95
C SER A 316 11.21 30.23 18.85
N GLY A 317 11.62 29.03 18.40
CA GLY A 317 12.67 28.84 17.38
C GLY A 317 14.12 28.99 17.84
N THR A 318 14.36 29.34 19.11
CA THR A 318 15.71 29.51 19.67
C THR A 318 16.07 28.39 20.64
N TRP A 319 17.22 27.74 20.41
CA TRP A 319 17.77 26.77 21.37
C TRP A 319 18.24 27.47 22.64
N ILE A 320 17.58 27.20 23.76
CA ILE A 320 17.94 27.74 25.08
C ILE A 320 18.63 26.71 25.97
N ARG A 321 18.51 25.42 25.63
CA ARG A 321 19.23 24.30 26.25
C ARG A 321 19.49 23.24 25.17
N ALA A 322 20.74 23.08 24.76
CA ALA A 322 21.14 22.07 23.77
C ALA A 322 22.67 21.93 23.72
N PRO A 323 23.20 20.84 23.12
CA PRO A 323 24.58 20.77 22.71
C PRO A 323 24.91 21.92 21.76
N GLY A 324 25.94 22.70 22.09
CA GLY A 324 26.35 23.84 21.29
C GLY A 324 27.72 24.34 21.73
N THR A 325 28.48 24.90 20.78
CA THR A 325 29.67 25.68 21.12
C THR A 325 29.24 27.12 21.31
N LYS A 326 29.64 27.75 22.42
CA LYS A 326 29.66 29.21 22.49
C LYS A 326 30.50 29.66 21.30
N LYS A 327 29.90 30.37 20.33
CA LYS A 327 30.67 31.10 19.33
C LYS A 327 31.59 32.03 20.12
N LYS A 328 32.89 31.80 20.01
CA LYS A 328 33.90 32.63 20.66
C LYS A 328 33.85 34.03 20.09
#